data_AF-A0A8J8CEZ8-F1
#
_entry.id   AF-A0A8J8CEZ8-F1
#
_cell.length_a   1.000
_cell.length_b   1.000
_cell.length_c   1.000
_cell.angle_alpha   90.00
_cell.angle_beta   90.00
_cell.angle_gamma   90.00
#
_symmetry.space_group_name_H-M   'P 1'
#
loop_
_entity.id
_entity.type
_entity.pdbx_description
1 polymer ?
#
loop_
_entity_poly.entity_id
_entity_poly.type
_entity_poly.pdbx_seq_one_letter_code
_entity_poly.pdbx_strand_id
1 'polypeptide(L)'
;AYTNLPSSYSVVGQALQQAITTGVFLRNPTPWITYWNVIASKAWAQIIVDHANYAQIPGILSSYNSQMYSYLQNNYNGTVASTYESGGYQPISV
;
A
#
# COMPACT_ATOMS: atom_id res chain seq x y z
N ALA A 1 19.61 12.82 14.81
CA ALA A 1 21.00 12.80 14.30
C ALA A 1 21.21 13.73 13.09
N TYR A 2 20.35 14.72 12.83
CA TYR A 2 20.50 15.60 11.66
C TYR A 2 20.13 17.04 12.02
N THR A 3 21.06 17.70 12.68
CA THR A 3 21.02 19.15 12.90
C THR A 3 22.30 19.69 12.28
N ASN A 4 22.17 20.64 11.35
CA ASN A 4 23.25 21.31 10.61
C ASN A 4 23.80 20.56 9.38
N LEU A 5 22.93 20.27 8.43
CA LEU A 5 23.43 19.88 7.12
C LEU A 5 23.60 21.11 6.19
N PRO A 6 24.65 21.19 5.35
CA PRO A 6 25.01 22.38 4.57
C PRO A 6 23.94 22.81 3.55
N SER A 7 23.75 24.11 3.32
CA SER A 7 22.70 24.69 2.47
C SER A 7 22.71 24.30 0.99
N SER A 8 23.71 23.55 0.52
CA SER A 8 23.81 23.02 -0.84
C SER A 8 23.09 21.67 -1.01
N TYR A 9 21.90 21.50 -0.44
CA TYR A 9 21.07 20.34 -0.71
C TYR A 9 20.60 20.40 -2.16
N SER A 10 21.01 19.42 -2.98
CA SER A 10 20.42 19.22 -4.31
C SER A 10 18.90 19.14 -4.19
N VAL A 11 18.16 19.40 -5.27
CA VAL A 11 16.70 19.21 -5.32
C VAL A 11 16.30 17.84 -4.78
N VAL A 12 17.11 16.82 -5.06
CA VAL A 12 16.99 15.45 -4.55
C VAL A 12 17.16 15.38 -3.03
N GLY A 13 18.14 16.09 -2.47
CA GLY A 13 18.37 16.16 -1.04
C GLY A 13 17.28 16.90 -0.25
N GLN A 14 16.72 17.98 -0.81
CA GLN A 14 15.56 18.65 -0.21
C GLN A 14 14.31 17.76 -0.25
N ALA A 15 14.07 17.09 -1.38
CA ALA A 15 12.99 16.11 -1.49
C ALA A 15 13.14 14.97 -0.48
N LEU A 16 14.36 14.46 -0.28
CA LEU A 16 14.69 13.45 0.73
C LEU A 16 14.44 13.93 2.16
N GLN A 17 14.94 15.11 2.53
CA GLN A 17 14.75 15.68 3.86
C GLN A 17 13.26 15.92 4.13
N GLN A 18 12.52 16.43 3.14
CA GLN A 18 11.10 16.67 3.26
C GLN A 18 10.33 15.36 3.42
N ALA A 19 10.63 14.35 2.62
CA ALA A 19 10.01 13.04 2.73
C ALA A 19 10.38 12.27 4.01
N ILE A 20 11.56 12.51 4.62
CA ILE A 20 11.88 12.02 5.97
C ILE A 20 11.04 12.76 7.02
N THR A 21 10.95 14.08 6.91
CA THR A 21 10.28 14.95 7.90
C THR A 21 8.75 14.76 7.89
N THR A 22 8.16 14.53 6.72
CA THR A 22 6.72 14.25 6.57
C THR A 22 6.38 12.78 6.84
N GLY A 23 7.36 11.94 7.18
CA GLY A 23 7.17 10.52 7.42
C GLY A 23 6.85 9.70 6.16
N VAL A 24 7.09 10.26 4.98
CA VAL A 24 6.85 9.62 3.68
C VAL A 24 7.73 8.38 3.53
N PHE A 25 9.04 8.47 3.77
CA PHE A 25 9.94 7.30 3.68
C PHE A 25 9.90 6.36 4.89
N LEU A 26 9.29 6.79 6.00
CA LEU A 26 9.36 6.10 7.29
C LEU A 26 7.95 5.76 7.83
N ARG A 27 7.02 5.37 6.96
CA ARG A 27 5.80 4.73 7.43
C ARG A 27 6.13 3.33 7.94
N ASN A 28 5.78 3.06 9.19
CA ASN A 28 5.77 1.70 9.69
C ASN A 28 4.90 0.85 8.75
N PRO A 29 5.40 -0.34 8.32
CA PRO A 29 4.59 -1.23 7.50
C PRO A 29 3.27 -1.48 8.23
N THR A 30 2.17 -1.39 7.49
CA THR A 30 0.87 -1.67 8.09
C THR A 30 0.91 -3.10 8.63
N PRO A 31 0.41 -3.35 9.86
CA PRO A 31 0.52 -4.67 10.48
C PRO A 31 -0.17 -5.78 9.68
N TRP A 32 -1.03 -5.41 8.73
CA TRP A 32 -1.74 -6.30 7.82
C TRP A 32 -1.07 -6.53 6.46
N ILE A 33 0.10 -5.93 6.20
CA ILE A 33 0.77 -6.01 4.89
C ILE A 33 1.07 -7.44 4.44
N THR A 34 1.38 -8.34 5.38
CA THR A 34 1.60 -9.76 5.10
C THR A 34 0.33 -10.41 4.56
N TYR A 35 -0.83 -10.07 5.12
CA TYR A 35 -2.12 -10.60 4.64
C TYR A 35 -2.48 -10.02 3.27
N TRP A 36 -2.23 -8.73 3.06
CA TRP A 36 -2.40 -8.10 1.76
C TRP A 36 -1.55 -8.80 0.68
N ASN A 37 -0.28 -9.10 0.95
CA ASN A 37 0.60 -9.82 0.02
C ASN A 37 0.06 -11.21 -0.33
N VAL A 38 -0.55 -11.92 0.62
CA VAL A 38 -1.19 -13.22 0.37
C VAL A 38 -2.39 -13.06 -0.58
N ILE A 39 -3.25 -12.07 -0.32
CA ILE A 39 -4.42 -11.77 -1.17
C ILE A 39 -3.98 -11.37 -2.58
N ALA A 40 -3.00 -10.47 -2.71
CA ALA A 40 -2.45 -10.02 -3.98
C ALA A 40 -1.81 -11.18 -4.76
N SER A 41 -1.07 -12.07 -4.09
CA SER A 41 -0.44 -13.24 -4.72
C SER A 41 -1.48 -14.23 -5.23
N LYS A 42 -2.59 -14.43 -4.50
CA LYS A 42 -3.71 -15.28 -4.97
C LYS A 42 -4.42 -14.68 -6.18
N ALA A 43 -4.69 -13.37 -6.17
CA ALA A 43 -5.26 -12.67 -7.31
C ALA A 43 -4.35 -12.79 -8.55
N TRP A 44 -3.05 -12.60 -8.36
CA TRP A 44 -2.06 -12.74 -9.42
C TRP A 44 -2.04 -14.16 -9.99
N ALA A 45 -1.99 -15.19 -9.13
CA ALA A 45 -2.00 -16.58 -9.59
C ALA A 45 -3.26 -16.88 -10.41
N GLN A 46 -4.43 -16.49 -9.92
CA GLN A 46 -5.69 -16.74 -10.60
C GLN A 46 -5.81 -15.99 -11.94
N ILE A 47 -5.21 -14.80 -12.06
CA ILE A 47 -5.25 -14.02 -13.31
C ILE A 47 -4.20 -14.54 -14.30
N ILE A 48 -2.96 -14.69 -13.85
CA ILE A 48 -1.79 -14.88 -14.71
C ILE A 48 -1.45 -16.36 -14.88
N VAL A 49 -1.42 -17.13 -13.80
CA VAL A 49 -1.05 -18.55 -13.86
C VAL A 49 -2.21 -19.38 -14.41
N ASP A 50 -3.44 -19.10 -13.94
CA ASP A 50 -4.64 -19.80 -14.38
C ASP A 50 -5.25 -19.22 -15.67
N HIS A 51 -4.62 -18.18 -16.25
CA HIS A 51 -5.03 -17.54 -17.50
C HIS A 51 -6.51 -17.12 -17.52
N ALA A 52 -6.95 -16.35 -16.53
CA ALA A 52 -8.32 -15.86 -16.47
C ALA A 52 -8.68 -15.03 -17.72
N ASN A 53 -9.93 -15.18 -18.18
CA ASN A 53 -10.43 -14.35 -19.27
C ASN A 53 -10.48 -12.89 -18.81
N TYR A 54 -10.20 -11.95 -19.72
CA TYR A 54 -10.20 -10.52 -19.44
C TYR A 54 -11.52 -10.04 -18.79
N ALA A 55 -12.66 -10.59 -19.22
CA ALA A 55 -13.97 -10.28 -18.64
C ALA A 55 -14.11 -10.70 -17.16
N GLN A 56 -13.30 -11.65 -16.68
CA GLN A 56 -13.33 -12.16 -15.31
C GLN A 56 -12.41 -11.38 -14.36
N ILE A 57 -11.39 -10.69 -14.90
CA ILE A 57 -10.38 -9.98 -14.11
C ILE A 57 -11.01 -8.99 -13.11
N PRO A 58 -11.97 -8.13 -13.49
CA PRO A 58 -12.59 -7.20 -12.54
C PRO A 58 -13.27 -7.92 -11.37
N GLY A 59 -13.95 -9.04 -11.63
CA GLY A 59 -14.61 -9.85 -10.61
C GLY A 59 -13.62 -10.53 -9.66
N ILE A 60 -12.50 -11.03 -10.18
CA ILE A 60 -11.43 -11.62 -9.38
C ILE A 60 -10.82 -10.57 -8.45
N LEU A 61 -10.46 -9.41 -9.00
CA LEU A 61 -9.89 -8.31 -8.21
C LEU A 61 -10.87 -7.80 -7.15
N SER A 62 -12.16 -7.63 -7.49
CA SER A 62 -13.20 -7.23 -6.54
C SER A 62 -13.39 -8.25 -5.42
N SER A 63 -13.38 -9.55 -5.75
CA SER A 63 -13.50 -10.62 -4.75
C SER A 63 -12.35 -10.57 -3.74
N TYR A 64 -11.11 -10.50 -4.20
CA TYR A 64 -9.95 -10.45 -3.32
C TYR A 64 -9.86 -9.13 -2.53
N ASN A 65 -10.22 -8.00 -3.14
CA ASN A 65 -10.34 -6.74 -2.42
C ASN A 65 -11.38 -6.83 -1.29
N SER A 66 -12.56 -7.41 -1.53
CA SER A 66 -13.59 -7.57 -0.49
C SER A 66 -13.14 -8.47 0.68
N GLN A 67 -12.30 -9.49 0.40
CA GLN A 67 -11.69 -10.33 1.44
C GLN A 67 -10.71 -9.51 2.29
N MET A 68 -9.90 -8.67 1.66
CA MET A 68 -8.99 -7.76 2.36
C MET A 68 -9.76 -6.77 3.23
N TYR A 69 -10.81 -6.14 2.69
CA TYR A 69 -11.67 -5.23 3.44
C TYR A 69 -12.28 -5.90 4.68
N SER A 70 -12.84 -7.09 4.50
CA SER A 70 -13.44 -7.87 5.60
C SER A 70 -12.40 -8.23 6.67
N TYR A 71 -11.20 -8.62 6.25
CA TYR A 71 -10.09 -8.88 7.17
C TYR A 71 -9.73 -7.64 7.99
N LEU A 72 -9.64 -6.46 7.35
CA LEU A 72 -9.34 -5.21 8.03
C LEU A 72 -10.43 -4.80 9.01
N GLN A 73 -11.69 -4.93 8.61
CA GLN A 73 -12.82 -4.58 9.46
C GLN A 73 -12.83 -5.43 10.74
N ASN A 74 -12.57 -6.74 10.61
CA ASN A 74 -12.59 -7.68 11.72
C ASN A 74 -11.37 -7.59 12.65
N ASN A 75 -10.19 -7.24 12.13
CA ASN A 75 -8.93 -7.28 12.90
C ASN A 75 -8.39 -5.90 13.30
N TYR A 76 -8.79 -4.84 12.59
CA TYR A 76 -8.20 -3.49 12.72
C TYR A 76 -9.21 -2.36 12.76
N ASN A 77 -10.53 -2.65 12.79
CA ASN A 77 -11.68 -1.72 12.78
C ASN A 77 -12.08 -1.14 11.40
N GLY A 78 -13.29 -0.56 11.38
CA GLY A 78 -13.90 0.00 10.16
C GLY A 78 -13.15 1.21 9.60
N THR A 79 -12.50 2.03 10.42
CA THR A 79 -11.72 3.18 9.96
C THR A 79 -10.51 2.73 9.12
N VAL A 80 -9.81 1.68 9.56
CA VAL A 80 -8.69 1.10 8.79
C VAL A 80 -9.19 0.49 7.49
N ALA A 81 -10.30 -0.25 7.52
CA ALA A 81 -10.91 -0.84 6.32
C ALA A 81 -11.33 0.23 5.30
N SER A 82 -12.01 1.30 5.74
CA SER A 82 -12.40 2.42 4.88
C SER A 82 -11.21 3.19 4.32
N THR A 83 -10.15 3.39 5.12
CA THR A 83 -8.92 4.06 4.66
C THR A 83 -8.21 3.23 3.59
N TYR A 84 -8.32 1.90 3.66
CA TYR A 84 -7.78 1.01 2.63
C TYR A 84 -8.54 1.13 1.31
N GLU A 85 -9.88 1.10 1.33
CA GLU A 85 -10.69 1.29 0.11
C GLU A 85 -10.51 2.66 -0.53
N SER A 86 -10.31 3.70 0.28
CA SER A 86 -10.05 5.04 -0.24
C SER A 86 -8.63 5.22 -0.78
N GLY A 87 -7.78 4.17 -0.77
CA GLY A 87 -6.39 4.27 -1.21
C GLY A 87 -5.48 5.04 -0.25
N GLY A 88 -5.86 5.22 1.02
CA GLY A 88 -5.05 5.97 2.01
C GLY A 88 -3.72 5.30 2.39
N TYR A 89 -3.50 4.06 1.96
CA TYR A 89 -2.27 3.28 2.13
C TYR A 89 -1.49 3.08 0.82
N GLN A 90 -1.71 3.92 -0.19
CA GLN A 90 -0.96 3.89 -1.45
C GLN A 90 0.56 3.95 -1.25
N PRO A 91 1.35 3.31 -2.13
CA PRO A 91 2.80 3.49 -2.18
C PRO A 91 3.15 4.96 -2.37
N ILE A 92 4.32 5.36 -1.87
CA ILE A 92 4.86 6.70 -2.08
C ILE A 92 5.03 6.92 -3.60
N SER A 93 4.28 7.84 -4.20
CA SER A 93 4.67 8.43 -5.48
C SER A 93 5.57 9.64 -5.18
N VAL A 94 6.83 9.56 -5.59
CA VAL A 94 7.74 10.72 -5.66
C VAL A 94 7.52 11.50 -6.95
#